data_AF-U3PB99-F1
#
_entry.id   AF-U3PB99-F1
#
_cell.length_a   1.000
_cell.length_b   1.000
_cell.length_c   1.000
_cell.angle_alpha   90.00
_cell.angle_beta   90.00
_cell.angle_gamma   90.00
#
_symmetry.space_group_name_H-M   'P 1'
#
loop_
_entity.id
_entity.type
_entity.pdbx_description
1 polymer ?
#
loop_
_entity_poly.entity_id
_entity_poly.type
_entity_poly.pdbx_seq_one_letter_code
_entity_poly.pdbx_strand_id
1 'polypeptide(L)'
;MFRTTQHEDLAWQFVELLTTGEYAQKFVEATGFFPAQNSALQKTVAADDPVVAGFAEQLIDGGAAVPVAPTSGAVQAKQTTQSMMQAILSGRKSVAQATADVAAEMTGLLNGKR
;
A
#
# COMPACT_ATOMS: atom_id res chain seq x y z
N MET A 1 -11.99 1.39 13.42
CA MET A 1 -12.94 2.03 14.35
C MET A 1 -12.18 2.63 15.53
N PHE A 2 -12.51 3.83 15.99
CA PHE A 2 -11.93 4.34 17.24
C PHE A 2 -12.48 3.55 18.43
N ARG A 3 -11.59 3.12 19.34
CA ARG A 3 -11.98 2.35 20.55
C ARG A 3 -12.87 3.13 21.52
N THR A 4 -13.00 4.45 21.34
CA THR A 4 -13.79 5.35 22.17
C THR A 4 -15.21 5.60 21.63
N THR A 5 -15.58 5.01 20.48
CA THR A 5 -16.91 5.19 19.92
C THR A 5 -17.98 4.59 20.83
N GLN A 6 -19.14 5.26 20.93
CA GLN A 6 -20.31 4.73 21.63
C GLN A 6 -21.28 3.99 20.70
N HIS A 7 -20.97 3.96 19.40
CA HIS A 7 -21.85 3.44 18.35
C HIS A 7 -21.09 2.53 17.39
N GLU A 8 -20.44 1.47 17.91
CA GLU A 8 -19.59 0.58 17.11
C GLU A 8 -20.36 -0.10 15.97
N ASP A 9 -21.53 -0.67 16.25
CA ASP A 9 -22.35 -1.38 15.26
C ASP A 9 -22.81 -0.45 14.12
N LEU A 10 -23.31 0.74 14.45
CA LEU A 10 -23.74 1.72 13.44
C LEU A 10 -22.56 2.20 12.61
N ALA A 11 -21.41 2.43 13.26
CA ALA A 11 -20.22 2.86 12.55
C ALA A 11 -19.68 1.74 11.63
N TRP A 12 -19.84 0.47 12.00
CA TRP A 12 -19.52 -0.66 11.13
C TRP A 12 -20.47 -0.75 9.94
N GLN A 13 -21.79 -0.64 10.17
CA GLN A 13 -22.79 -0.59 9.09
C GLN A 13 -22.51 0.55 8.10
N PHE A 14 -22.05 1.70 8.60
CA PHE A 14 -21.67 2.81 7.73
C PHE A 14 -20.44 2.51 6.88
N VAL A 15 -19.43 1.82 7.45
CA VAL A 15 -18.28 1.35 6.68
C VAL A 15 -18.72 0.36 5.59
N GLU A 16 -19.56 -0.62 5.91
CA GLU A 16 -20.09 -1.58 4.94
C GLU A 16 -20.87 -0.89 3.82
N LEU A 17 -21.73 0.08 4.18
CA LEU A 17 -22.50 0.88 3.22
C LEU A 17 -21.58 1.57 2.20
N LEU A 18 -20.51 2.21 2.67
CA LEU A 18 -19.61 2.98 1.79
C LEU A 18 -18.63 2.12 0.99
N THR A 19 -18.27 0.94 1.51
CA THR A 19 -17.20 0.11 0.94
C THR A 19 -17.72 -1.06 0.10
N THR A 20 -19.04 -1.22 -0.01
CA THR A 20 -19.68 -2.25 -0.82
C THR A 20 -20.77 -1.68 -1.75
N GLY A 21 -21.19 -2.50 -2.72
CA GLY A 21 -22.33 -2.21 -3.58
C GLY A 21 -22.23 -0.87 -4.34
N GLU A 22 -23.37 -0.18 -4.42
CA GLU A 22 -23.55 1.05 -5.21
C GLU A 22 -22.65 2.20 -4.74
N TYR A 23 -22.46 2.40 -3.43
CA TYR A 23 -21.67 3.52 -2.94
C TYR A 23 -20.17 3.32 -3.16
N ALA A 24 -19.68 2.09 -3.09
CA ALA A 24 -18.30 1.79 -3.48
C ALA A 24 -18.05 2.08 -4.96
N GLN A 25 -19.04 1.79 -5.82
CA GLN A 25 -18.97 2.11 -7.25
C GLN A 25 -18.96 3.63 -7.48
N LYS A 26 -19.88 4.36 -6.83
CA LYS A 26 -19.90 5.83 -6.89
C LYS A 26 -18.59 6.45 -6.42
N PHE A 27 -17.95 5.90 -5.39
CA PHE A 27 -16.66 6.37 -4.92
C PHE A 27 -15.57 6.19 -5.99
N VAL A 28 -15.52 5.02 -6.64
CA VAL A 28 -14.59 4.74 -7.74
C VAL A 28 -14.81 5.69 -8.91
N GLU A 29 -16.06 5.87 -9.34
CA GLU A 29 -16.42 6.78 -10.44
C GLU A 29 -16.05 8.23 -10.14
N ALA A 30 -16.29 8.68 -8.90
CA ALA A 30 -16.02 10.06 -8.50
C ALA A 30 -14.52 10.36 -8.33
N THR A 31 -13.71 9.35 -7.99
CA THR A 31 -12.29 9.55 -7.66
C THR A 31 -11.33 9.09 -8.76
N GLY A 32 -11.76 8.18 -9.63
CA GLY A 32 -10.89 7.49 -10.57
C GLY A 32 -9.92 6.50 -9.92
N PHE A 33 -10.06 6.22 -8.61
CA PHE A 33 -9.27 5.18 -7.95
C PHE A 33 -9.75 3.77 -8.32
N PHE A 34 -8.84 2.80 -8.27
CA PHE A 34 -9.21 1.41 -8.41
C PHE A 34 -10.13 0.94 -7.27
N PRO A 35 -11.10 0.04 -7.55
CA PRO A 35 -11.90 -0.60 -6.51
C PRO A 35 -11.03 -1.35 -5.49
N ALA A 36 -11.39 -1.25 -4.21
CA ALA A 36 -10.68 -1.96 -3.14
C ALA A 36 -10.97 -3.47 -3.09
N GLN A 37 -12.03 -3.94 -3.76
CA GLN A 37 -12.41 -5.35 -3.79
C GLN A 37 -11.86 -6.03 -5.05
N ASN A 38 -11.18 -7.17 -4.89
CA ASN A 38 -10.63 -7.93 -6.03
C ASN A 38 -11.70 -8.30 -7.06
N SER A 39 -12.92 -8.63 -6.64
CA SER A 39 -14.04 -8.95 -7.54
C SER A 39 -14.47 -7.76 -8.40
N ALA A 40 -14.38 -6.54 -7.87
CA ALA A 40 -14.66 -5.32 -8.62
C ALA A 40 -13.46 -4.95 -9.52
N LEU A 41 -12.23 -5.16 -9.03
CA LEU A 41 -11.01 -4.94 -9.79
C LEU A 41 -10.89 -5.88 -11.01
N GLN A 42 -11.33 -7.13 -10.89
CA GLN A 42 -11.41 -8.07 -12.02
C GLN A 42 -12.36 -7.58 -13.13
N LYS A 43 -13.43 -6.87 -12.79
CA LYS A 43 -14.31 -6.24 -13.79
C LYS A 43 -13.61 -5.09 -14.50
N THR A 44 -12.72 -4.37 -13.82
CA THR A 44 -11.88 -3.33 -14.41
C THR A 44 -10.85 -3.91 -15.38
N VAL A 45 -10.28 -5.09 -15.09
CA VAL A 45 -9.42 -5.82 -16.05
C VAL A 45 -10.17 -6.18 -17.32
N ALA A 46 -11.43 -6.58 -17.20
CA ALA A 46 -12.28 -6.97 -18.33
C ALA A 46 -12.89 -5.77 -19.11
N ALA A 47 -12.59 -4.53 -18.73
CA ALA A 47 -13.12 -3.33 -19.37
C ALA A 47 -12.32 -2.94 -20.63
N ASP A 48 -12.92 -2.12 -21.49
CA ASP A 48 -12.38 -1.79 -22.82
C ASP A 48 -11.23 -0.77 -22.83
N ASP A 49 -10.74 -0.30 -21.67
CA ASP A 49 -9.60 0.61 -21.58
C ASP A 49 -8.29 -0.18 -21.32
N PRO A 50 -7.42 -0.34 -22.33
CA PRO A 50 -6.21 -1.15 -22.19
C PRO A 50 -5.16 -0.55 -21.24
N VAL A 51 -5.18 0.76 -21.00
CA VAL A 51 -4.27 1.39 -20.03
C VAL A 51 -4.74 1.05 -18.62
N VAL A 52 -6.04 1.24 -18.36
CA VAL A 52 -6.64 0.95 -17.05
C VAL A 52 -6.57 -0.55 -16.72
N ALA A 53 -6.83 -1.42 -17.71
CA ALA A 53 -6.77 -2.86 -17.54
C ALA A 53 -5.37 -3.34 -17.08
N GLY A 54 -4.29 -2.82 -17.69
CA GLY A 54 -2.93 -3.20 -17.30
C GLY A 54 -2.56 -2.80 -15.86
N PHE A 55 -3.02 -1.64 -15.39
CA PHE A 55 -2.83 -1.26 -13.99
C PHE A 55 -3.66 -2.12 -13.03
N ALA A 56 -4.88 -2.50 -13.42
CA ALA A 56 -5.72 -3.39 -12.61
C ALA A 56 -5.11 -4.80 -12.48
N GLU A 57 -4.57 -5.35 -13.57
CA GLU A 57 -3.87 -6.64 -13.58
C GLU A 57 -2.65 -6.59 -12.65
N GLN A 58 -1.81 -5.56 -12.78
CA GLN A 58 -0.63 -5.40 -11.93
C GLN A 58 -0.99 -5.28 -10.44
N LEU A 59 -2.12 -4.63 -10.11
CA LEU A 59 -2.57 -4.50 -8.73
C LEU A 59 -3.08 -5.83 -8.16
N ILE A 60 -3.73 -6.67 -8.96
CA ILE A 60 -4.20 -8.02 -8.56
C ILE A 60 -2.99 -8.95 -8.33
N ASP A 61 -2.06 -8.97 -9.27
CA ASP A 61 -0.99 -9.98 -9.30
C ASP A 61 0.23 -9.59 -8.45
N GLY A 62 0.57 -8.30 -8.43
CA GLY A 62 1.79 -7.77 -7.82
C GLY A 62 1.55 -6.76 -6.70
N GLY A 63 0.29 -6.49 -6.34
CA GLY A 63 -0.06 -5.54 -5.30
C GLY A 63 0.55 -5.91 -3.96
N ALA A 64 1.32 -4.99 -3.37
CA ALA A 64 1.94 -5.16 -2.07
C ALA A 64 1.81 -3.89 -1.23
N ALA A 65 1.60 -4.07 0.06
CA ALA A 65 1.65 -2.99 1.05
C ALA A 65 3.01 -2.96 1.75
N VAL A 66 3.35 -1.80 2.32
CA VAL A 66 4.46 -1.71 3.27
C VAL A 66 4.21 -2.61 4.48
N PRO A 67 5.26 -3.05 5.22
CA PRO A 67 5.10 -3.91 6.38
C PRO A 67 4.13 -3.33 7.41
N VAL A 68 3.22 -4.17 7.94
CA VAL A 68 2.29 -3.82 9.01
C VAL A 68 3.02 -3.90 10.37
N ALA A 69 4.07 -3.09 10.51
CA ALA A 69 4.86 -2.96 11.73
C ALA A 69 4.59 -1.61 12.39
N PRO A 70 4.53 -1.54 13.74
CA PRO A 70 4.33 -0.28 14.46
C PRO A 70 5.37 0.81 14.17
N THR A 71 6.52 0.42 13.63
CA THR A 71 7.69 1.24 13.29
C THR A 71 7.91 1.35 11.78
N SER A 72 6.99 0.90 10.93
CA SER A 72 7.15 0.97 9.46
C SER A 72 7.41 2.39 8.94
N GLY A 73 6.79 3.40 9.57
CA GLY A 73 7.05 4.81 9.27
C GLY A 73 8.48 5.27 9.56
N ALA A 74 9.21 4.61 10.46
CA ALA A 74 10.60 4.96 10.78
C ALA A 74 11.55 4.66 9.62
N VAL A 75 11.30 3.60 8.84
CA VAL A 75 12.06 3.27 7.62
C VAL A 75 11.92 4.39 6.59
N GLN A 76 10.70 4.89 6.39
CA GLN A 76 10.44 6.00 5.46
C GLN A 76 11.07 7.31 5.96
N ALA A 77 10.92 7.62 7.26
CA ALA A 77 11.49 8.82 7.87
C ALA A 77 13.02 8.87 7.76
N LYS A 78 13.71 7.73 7.85
CA LYS A 78 15.15 7.60 7.64
C LYS A 78 15.58 7.66 6.17
N GLN A 79 14.64 7.67 5.23
CA GLN A 79 14.93 7.64 3.79
C GLN A 79 15.82 6.45 3.39
N THR A 80 15.67 5.31 4.07
CA THR A 80 16.56 4.16 3.96
C THR A 80 16.79 3.72 2.51
N THR A 81 15.72 3.53 1.72
CA THR A 81 15.82 3.17 0.30
C THR A 81 16.45 4.27 -0.56
N GLN A 82 16.19 5.55 -0.26
CA GLN A 82 16.75 6.66 -1.05
C GLN A 82 18.26 6.78 -0.83
N SER A 83 18.72 6.58 0.41
CA SER A 83 20.15 6.58 0.73
C SER A 83 20.89 5.40 0.09
N MET A 84 20.25 4.23 0.01
CA MET A 84 20.76 3.09 -0.77
C MET A 84 20.96 3.47 -2.24
N MET A 85 19.92 4.02 -2.87
CA MET A 85 19.97 4.42 -4.29
C MET A 85 21.05 5.48 -4.52
N GLN A 86 21.17 6.48 -3.65
CA GLN A 86 22.23 7.48 -3.77
C GLN A 86 23.62 6.88 -3.63
N ALA A 87 23.84 5.91 -2.74
CA ALA A 87 25.14 5.25 -2.58
C ALA A 87 25.52 4.42 -3.80
N ILE A 88 24.55 3.74 -4.43
CA ILE A 88 24.72 2.98 -5.66
C ILE A 88 25.03 3.93 -6.82
N LEU A 89 24.17 4.92 -7.06
CA LEU A 89 24.27 5.84 -8.20
C LEU A 89 25.52 6.72 -8.14
N SER A 90 26.01 7.05 -6.93
CA SER A 90 27.26 7.78 -6.76
C SER A 90 28.52 6.90 -6.82
N GLY A 91 28.38 5.59 -7.05
CA GLY A 91 29.49 4.63 -7.04
C GLY A 91 30.17 4.44 -5.69
N ARG A 92 29.57 4.90 -4.58
CA ARG A 92 30.15 4.77 -3.22
C ARG A 92 30.06 3.35 -2.69
N LYS A 93 29.05 2.58 -3.12
CA LYS A 93 28.84 1.18 -2.74
C LYS A 93 28.35 0.39 -3.94
N SER A 94 28.70 -0.90 -3.99
CA SER A 94 28.05 -1.82 -4.93
C SER A 94 26.58 -2.03 -4.54
N VAL A 95 25.78 -2.56 -5.48
CA VAL A 95 24.38 -2.94 -5.20
C VAL A 95 24.31 -3.91 -4.02
N ALA A 96 25.17 -4.93 -3.99
CA ALA A 96 25.19 -5.93 -2.92
C ALA A 96 25.52 -5.31 -1.55
N GLN A 97 26.50 -4.40 -1.48
CA GLN A 97 26.85 -3.72 -0.23
C GLN A 97 25.71 -2.81 0.25
N ALA A 98 25.20 -1.95 -0.63
CA ALA A 98 24.18 -0.99 -0.28
C ALA A 98 22.87 -1.68 0.17
N THR A 99 22.48 -2.76 -0.52
CA THR A 99 21.28 -3.56 -0.16
C THR A 99 21.45 -4.30 1.16
N ALA A 100 22.62 -4.90 1.43
CA ALA A 100 22.89 -5.57 2.70
C ALA A 100 22.83 -4.60 3.90
N ASP A 101 23.42 -3.41 3.75
CA ASP A 101 23.42 -2.39 4.81
C ASP A 101 22.01 -1.93 5.15
N VAL A 102 21.19 -1.62 4.14
CA VAL A 102 19.83 -1.17 4.40
C VAL A 102 18.90 -2.30 4.83
N ALA A 103 19.13 -3.54 4.41
CA ALA A 103 18.40 -4.69 4.92
C ALA A 103 18.63 -4.87 6.42
N ALA A 104 19.88 -4.71 6.89
CA ALA A 104 20.22 -4.73 8.31
C ALA A 104 19.55 -3.57 9.06
N GLU A 105 19.57 -2.35 8.51
CA GLU A 105 18.89 -1.19 9.11
C GLU A 105 17.37 -1.39 9.20
N MET A 106 16.71 -1.79 8.10
CA MET A 106 15.27 -2.03 8.07
C MET A 106 14.89 -3.14 9.05
N THR A 107 15.66 -4.22 9.14
CA THR A 107 15.44 -5.30 10.11
C THR A 107 15.49 -4.75 11.54
N GLY A 108 16.48 -3.93 11.87
CA GLY A 108 16.60 -3.30 13.19
C GLY A 108 15.41 -2.39 13.52
N LEU A 109 14.95 -1.59 12.56
CA LEU A 109 13.81 -0.68 12.74
C LEU A 109 12.48 -1.43 12.88
N LEU A 110 12.23 -2.40 12.01
CA LEU A 110 10.97 -3.13 11.96
C LEU A 110 10.81 -4.11 13.13
N ASN A 111 11.92 -4.65 13.66
CA ASN A 111 11.93 -5.53 14.82
C ASN A 111 12.17 -4.80 16.15
N GLY A 112 12.44 -3.49 16.12
CA GLY A 112 12.65 -2.69 17.30
C GLY A 112 11.39 -2.61 18.17
N LYS A 113 11.52 -2.81 19.48
CA LYS A 113 10.44 -2.53 20.44
C LYS A 113 10.29 -1.02 20.58
N ARG A 114 9.04 -0.55 20.63
CA ARG A 114 8.70 0.85 20.91
C ARG A 114 9.18 1.28 22.29
#